data_AF-A0A1G3R8C4-F1
#
_entry.id   AF-A0A1G3R8C4-F1
#
_cell.length_a   1.000
_cell.length_b   1.000
_cell.length_c   1.000
_cell.angle_alpha   90.00
_cell.angle_beta   90.00
_cell.angle_gamma   90.00
#
_symmetry.space_group_name_H-M   'P 1'
#
loop_
_entity.id
_entity.type
_entity.pdbx_description
1 polymer ?
#
loop_
_entity_poly.entity_id
_entity_poly.type
_entity_poly.pdbx_seq_one_letter_code
_entity_poly.pdbx_strand_id
1 'polypeptide(L)'
;MSKKSIAAFLLLAAVTAGAINLSLAQIDASRLLLAQEVDLYVGVTAEDGRPLSGLPAEAFRVYESADGQDYREVRELSAFKPAAGASEGITFLLVIDNSGSMYDSVRGGKTGDPALMRVNHAKEAVRSFLTSMTGPADRVGLASYNTFYRGLVAPGQDRERVTGALEGITRPEPEEAYTELYASLTLAVREFAGARGRKAVIILSDGENFPYAQHSGKPHPEFKNKIFAHTEPIRACLEEGITVYAVNFGPTRDRRLRDIAVETGGQVFDASNRGELAGVYRRIHEQVAAEYRLTYRAGMQPAERKFVRVRAAQGGGAAEATRFYFSTTVFGLPLGSLSWLLLVPFLLAGLGVWGTTRLRLESRPGPARLEVLHTRVGSASTRALPLAGAKTVIGGSPKADITIVGAPGVQGEHATVLFDPKTRGYTIVGGGDITVNNRPVKSRRLEAGDVIDVGGATIVFDDGKTE
;
A
#
# COMPACT_ATOMS: atom_id res chain seq x y z
N MET A 1 88.39 14.83 24.30
CA MET A 1 87.03 14.40 24.70
C MET A 1 86.01 15.21 23.92
N SER A 2 85.28 14.58 23.00
CA SER A 2 83.85 14.80 22.71
C SER A 2 83.53 14.08 21.39
N LYS A 3 83.03 12.84 21.52
CA LYS A 3 82.41 12.08 20.43
C LYS A 3 81.03 12.69 20.19
N LYS A 4 80.76 13.21 18.99
CA LYS A 4 79.40 13.52 18.55
C LYS A 4 78.83 12.34 17.79
N SER A 5 77.83 11.71 18.39
CA SER A 5 77.08 10.57 17.84
C SER A 5 76.27 10.99 16.62
N ILE A 6 76.35 10.17 15.57
CA ILE A 6 75.48 10.22 14.39
C ILE A 6 74.15 9.58 14.79
N ALA A 7 73.07 10.37 14.81
CA ALA A 7 71.72 9.87 15.00
C ALA A 7 71.19 9.35 13.66
N ALA A 8 70.99 8.04 13.56
CA ALA A 8 70.33 7.39 12.45
C ALA A 8 68.83 7.72 12.48
N PHE A 9 68.34 8.40 11.44
CA PHE A 9 66.92 8.58 11.19
C PHE A 9 66.34 7.26 10.69
N LEU A 10 65.66 6.52 11.56
CA LEU A 10 64.79 5.42 11.19
C LEU A 10 63.60 6.00 10.43
N LEU A 11 63.58 5.80 9.11
CA LEU A 11 62.41 6.03 8.27
C LEU A 11 61.35 5.01 8.69
N LEU A 12 60.46 5.39 9.61
CA LEU A 12 59.23 4.65 9.82
C LEU A 12 58.37 4.91 8.58
N ALA A 13 58.27 3.91 7.70
CA ALA A 13 57.29 3.90 6.63
C ALA A 13 55.91 4.04 7.27
N ALA A 14 55.33 5.24 7.22
CA ALA A 14 53.93 5.43 7.54
C ALA A 14 53.15 4.60 6.51
N VAL A 15 52.58 3.48 6.97
CA VAL A 15 51.52 2.81 6.25
C VAL A 15 50.41 3.86 6.14
N THR A 16 50.21 4.39 4.93
CA THR A 16 49.07 5.26 4.64
C THR A 16 47.82 4.43 4.90
N ALA A 17 47.16 4.68 6.02
CA ALA A 17 45.84 4.13 6.32
C ALA A 17 44.92 4.49 5.15
N GLY A 18 44.40 3.49 4.44
CA GLY A 18 43.56 3.72 3.27
C GLY A 18 42.30 4.48 3.67
N ALA A 19 42.02 5.59 2.99
CA ALA A 19 40.77 6.31 3.15
C ALA A 19 39.61 5.44 2.62
N ILE A 20 38.60 5.24 3.47
CA ILE A 20 37.35 4.57 3.09
C ILE A 20 36.25 5.61 2.92
N ASN A 21 35.28 5.32 2.07
CA ASN A 21 34.06 6.11 1.90
C ASN A 21 32.88 5.32 2.47
N LEU A 22 31.98 6.02 3.17
CA LEU A 22 30.77 5.44 3.75
C LEU A 22 29.53 6.13 3.19
N SER A 23 28.55 5.35 2.75
CA SER A 23 27.26 5.86 2.30
C SER A 23 26.13 5.14 3.03
N LEU A 24 25.23 5.90 3.67
CA LEU A 24 23.97 5.37 4.20
C LEU A 24 22.91 5.41 3.09
N ALA A 25 22.78 4.31 2.34
CA ALA A 25 22.03 4.27 1.09
C ALA A 25 20.51 4.22 1.30
N GLN A 26 20.04 3.42 2.25
CA GLN A 26 18.63 3.30 2.59
C GLN A 26 18.43 3.20 4.10
N ILE A 27 17.39 3.85 4.60
CA ILE A 27 16.87 3.64 5.95
C ILE A 27 15.45 3.11 5.80
N ASP A 28 15.21 1.88 6.24
CA ASP A 28 13.89 1.25 6.23
C ASP A 28 13.32 1.23 7.64
N ALA A 29 12.31 2.08 7.85
CA ALA A 29 11.58 2.23 9.10
C ALA A 29 10.23 1.50 9.09
N SER A 30 9.96 0.62 8.11
CA SER A 30 8.69 -0.12 8.00
C SER A 30 8.40 -1.00 9.21
N ARG A 31 9.44 -1.42 9.95
CA ARG A 31 9.34 -2.25 11.16
C ARG A 31 9.37 -1.43 12.46
N LEU A 32 9.42 -0.10 12.37
CA LEU A 32 9.51 0.79 13.53
C LEU A 32 8.27 0.66 14.44
N LEU A 33 7.07 0.65 13.86
CA LEU A 33 5.83 0.63 14.65
C LEU A 33 5.58 -0.72 15.34
N LEU A 34 5.89 -1.84 14.67
CA LEU A 34 5.55 -3.18 15.15
C LEU A 34 6.67 -3.84 15.98
N ALA A 35 7.93 -3.56 15.65
CA ALA A 35 9.08 -4.22 16.26
C ALA A 35 10.07 -3.25 16.90
N GLN A 36 9.85 -1.93 16.76
CA GLN A 36 10.82 -0.88 17.16
C GLN A 36 12.17 -1.04 16.44
N GLU A 37 12.19 -1.68 15.27
CA GLU A 37 13.41 -1.94 14.51
C GLU A 37 13.52 -1.03 13.29
N VAL A 38 14.75 -0.61 13.00
CA VAL A 38 15.11 0.13 11.79
C VAL A 38 16.26 -0.62 11.10
N ASP A 39 16.13 -0.79 9.79
CA ASP A 39 17.18 -1.37 8.94
C ASP A 39 17.95 -0.26 8.23
N LEU A 40 19.27 -0.29 8.36
CA LEU A 40 20.20 0.61 7.67
C LEU A 40 20.94 -0.19 6.61
N TYR A 41 20.83 0.24 5.35
CA TYR A 41 21.66 -0.28 4.26
C TYR A 41 22.84 0.64 4.03
N VAL A 42 24.03 0.09 4.22
CA VAL A 42 25.28 0.85 4.31
C VAL A 42 26.25 0.34 3.25
N GLY A 43 26.64 1.22 2.34
CA GLY A 43 27.71 0.98 1.39
C GLY A 43 29.04 1.44 1.97
N VAL A 44 30.07 0.60 1.87
CA VAL A 44 31.45 0.98 2.18
C VAL A 44 32.27 0.79 0.92
N THR A 45 32.97 1.82 0.47
CA THR A 45 33.80 1.76 -0.73
C THR A 45 35.22 2.22 -0.43
N ALA A 46 36.17 1.71 -1.20
CA ALA A 46 37.53 2.25 -1.23
C ALA A 46 37.53 3.62 -1.94
N GLU A 47 38.67 4.31 -1.90
CA GLU A 47 38.87 5.58 -2.60
C GLU A 47 38.61 5.47 -4.12
N ASP A 48 38.90 4.30 -4.71
CA ASP A 48 38.65 4.01 -6.13
C ASP A 48 37.19 3.63 -6.44
N GLY A 49 36.30 3.67 -5.45
CA GLY A 49 34.87 3.38 -5.59
C GLY A 49 34.51 1.90 -5.59
N ARG A 50 35.48 0.98 -5.45
CA ARG A 50 35.19 -0.45 -5.31
C ARG A 50 34.52 -0.75 -3.98
N PRO A 51 33.47 -1.60 -3.93
CA PRO A 51 32.84 -1.97 -2.68
C PRO A 51 33.77 -2.79 -1.79
N LEU A 52 33.90 -2.39 -0.54
CA LEU A 52 34.69 -3.08 0.48
C LEU A 52 33.79 -4.09 1.20
N SER A 53 34.00 -5.36 0.88
CA SER A 53 33.27 -6.50 1.47
C SER A 53 34.04 -7.13 2.65
N GLY A 54 33.33 -7.86 3.51
CA GLY A 54 33.93 -8.66 4.57
C GLY A 54 34.29 -7.89 5.85
N LEU A 55 33.80 -6.65 6.01
CA LEU A 55 33.92 -5.94 7.28
C LEU A 55 33.09 -6.64 8.37
N PRO A 56 33.65 -6.84 9.57
CA PRO A 56 32.92 -7.48 10.66
C PRO A 56 31.99 -6.45 11.33
N ALA A 57 31.01 -6.93 12.12
CA ALA A 57 30.02 -6.05 12.75
C ALA A 57 30.64 -4.99 13.66
N GLU A 58 31.77 -5.31 14.29
CA GLU A 58 32.50 -4.44 15.22
C GLU A 58 33.14 -3.24 14.51
N ALA A 59 33.29 -3.29 13.18
CA ALA A 59 33.76 -2.17 12.38
C ALA A 59 32.73 -1.03 12.30
N PHE A 60 31.46 -1.30 12.63
CA PHE A 60 30.37 -0.36 12.55
C PHE A 60 29.96 0.15 13.94
N ARG A 61 29.64 1.44 14.00
CA ARG A 61 28.99 2.10 15.15
C ARG A 61 27.83 2.93 14.64
N VAL A 62 26.67 2.76 15.28
CA VAL A 62 25.44 3.46 14.92
C VAL A 62 25.07 4.41 16.05
N TYR A 63 24.66 5.62 15.69
CA TYR A 63 24.20 6.63 16.60
C TYR A 63 22.85 7.17 16.12
N GLU A 64 21.95 7.45 17.06
CA GLU A 64 20.64 8.02 16.77
C GLU A 64 20.42 9.32 17.56
N SER A 65 19.73 10.27 16.96
CA SER A 65 19.36 11.54 17.57
C SER A 65 17.94 11.95 17.16
N ALA A 66 17.18 12.49 18.11
CA ALA A 66 15.83 13.02 17.86
C ALA A 66 15.84 14.47 17.35
N ASP A 67 16.93 15.22 17.57
CA ASP A 67 17.07 16.64 17.21
C ASP A 67 18.18 16.91 16.18
N GLY A 68 18.98 15.88 15.86
CA GLY A 68 20.11 15.96 14.95
C GLY A 68 21.37 16.59 15.56
N GLN A 69 21.36 16.89 16.86
CA GLN A 69 22.48 17.48 17.62
C GLN A 69 23.02 16.50 18.67
N ASP A 70 22.14 15.96 19.51
CA ASP A 70 22.50 15.06 20.60
C ASP A 70 22.41 13.60 20.14
N TYR A 71 23.55 13.05 19.71
CA TYR A 71 23.64 11.65 19.25
C TYR A 71 23.91 10.69 20.39
N ARG A 72 23.08 9.66 20.48
CA ARG A 72 23.24 8.54 21.42
C ARG A 72 23.70 7.30 20.67
N GLU A 73 24.74 6.66 21.17
CA GLU A 73 25.23 5.42 20.61
C GLU A 73 24.23 4.28 20.82
N VAL A 74 23.94 3.58 19.74
CA VAL A 74 23.17 2.34 19.74
C VAL A 74 24.08 1.25 20.29
N ARG A 75 23.75 0.74 21.49
CA ARG A 75 24.61 -0.18 22.24
C ARG A 75 24.85 -1.51 21.54
N GLU A 76 23.86 -2.03 20.83
CA GLU A 76 23.93 -3.34 20.17
C GLU A 76 23.07 -3.35 18.90
N LEU A 77 23.59 -4.00 17.85
CA LEU A 77 22.83 -4.28 16.63
C LEU A 77 21.99 -5.54 16.85
N SER A 78 20.68 -5.47 16.57
CA SER A 78 19.81 -6.64 16.68
C SER A 78 20.04 -7.65 15.56
N ALA A 79 20.54 -7.19 14.40
CA ALA A 79 21.02 -8.06 13.34
C ALA A 79 22.10 -7.36 12.51
N PHE A 80 23.02 -8.17 11.97
CA PHE A 80 24.04 -7.73 11.03
C PHE A 80 24.07 -8.72 9.86
N LYS A 81 23.93 -8.22 8.64
CA LYS A 81 24.09 -9.03 7.43
C LYS A 81 25.09 -8.39 6.47
N PRO A 82 26.25 -9.03 6.23
CA PRO A 82 27.14 -8.60 5.16
C PRO A 82 26.48 -8.94 3.79
N ALA A 83 26.68 -8.08 2.79
CA ALA A 83 26.14 -8.27 1.44
C ALA A 83 24.63 -8.62 1.44
N ALA A 84 23.83 -7.77 2.10
CA ALA A 84 22.40 -7.97 2.27
C ALA A 84 21.66 -8.01 0.93
N GLY A 85 22.06 -7.15 -0.02
CA GLY A 85 21.47 -7.14 -1.36
C GLY A 85 21.65 -8.47 -2.11
N ALA A 86 22.84 -9.07 -2.03
CA ALA A 86 23.10 -10.37 -2.66
C ALA A 86 22.34 -11.55 -2.03
N SER A 87 22.09 -11.50 -0.71
CA SER A 87 21.47 -12.61 0.03
C SER A 87 19.96 -12.53 0.16
N GLU A 88 19.40 -11.32 0.30
CA GLU A 88 17.97 -11.09 0.50
C GLU A 88 17.25 -10.68 -0.81
N GLY A 89 18.02 -10.33 -1.84
CA GLY A 89 17.51 -9.81 -3.10
C GLY A 89 17.23 -8.32 -3.05
N ILE A 90 17.29 -7.69 -4.21
CA ILE A 90 17.04 -6.26 -4.38
C ILE A 90 15.77 -6.06 -5.20
N THR A 91 14.92 -5.12 -4.78
CA THR A 91 13.78 -4.66 -5.58
C THR A 91 14.19 -3.42 -6.36
N PHE A 92 14.33 -3.56 -7.67
CA PHE A 92 14.59 -2.46 -8.59
C PHE A 92 13.32 -2.02 -9.32
N LEU A 93 13.18 -0.71 -9.53
CA LEU A 93 12.27 -0.15 -10.53
C LEU A 93 13.09 0.64 -11.53
N LEU A 94 13.05 0.22 -12.79
CA LEU A 94 13.65 0.95 -13.90
C LEU A 94 12.65 1.98 -14.40
N VAL A 95 13.03 3.25 -14.40
CA VAL A 95 12.18 4.36 -14.85
C VAL A 95 12.84 5.01 -16.05
N ILE A 96 12.24 4.85 -17.23
CA ILE A 96 12.83 5.27 -18.51
C ILE A 96 12.09 6.50 -19.04
N ASP A 97 12.85 7.53 -19.40
CA ASP A 97 12.35 8.69 -20.12
C ASP A 97 11.85 8.28 -21.52
N ASN A 98 10.62 8.67 -21.85
CA ASN A 98 9.99 8.50 -23.15
C ASN A 98 9.48 9.84 -23.70
N SER A 99 10.15 10.94 -23.37
CA SER A 99 9.89 12.27 -23.92
C SER A 99 10.33 12.39 -25.39
N GLY A 100 9.98 13.51 -26.03
CA GLY A 100 10.32 13.74 -27.43
C GLY A 100 11.83 13.71 -27.72
N SER A 101 12.68 14.19 -26.81
CA SER A 101 14.13 14.25 -26.97
C SER A 101 14.80 12.88 -26.99
N MET A 102 14.19 11.87 -26.39
CA MET A 102 14.69 10.50 -26.40
C MET A 102 14.71 9.85 -27.80
N TYR A 103 14.02 10.48 -28.76
CA TYR A 103 13.99 10.07 -30.16
C TYR A 103 14.99 10.83 -31.04
N ASP A 104 15.77 11.72 -30.45
CA ASP A 104 16.92 12.35 -31.10
C ASP A 104 18.16 11.46 -31.03
N SER A 105 19.18 11.82 -31.80
CA SER A 105 20.48 11.20 -31.74
C SER A 105 21.17 11.46 -30.39
N VAL A 106 22.05 10.54 -29.98
CA VAL A 106 22.83 10.68 -28.74
C VAL A 106 23.54 12.04 -28.63
N ARG A 107 24.10 12.53 -29.74
CA ARG A 107 24.84 13.81 -29.82
C ARG A 107 23.97 15.07 -29.72
N GLY A 108 22.64 14.94 -29.74
CA GLY A 108 21.71 16.08 -29.80
C GLY A 108 21.45 16.48 -31.24
N GLY A 109 20.25 16.14 -31.73
CA GLY A 109 19.82 16.43 -33.09
C GLY A 109 18.87 15.37 -33.61
N LYS A 110 17.86 15.81 -34.37
CA LYS A 110 16.83 14.92 -34.93
C LYS A 110 17.45 13.87 -35.84
N THR A 111 17.00 12.63 -35.69
CA THR A 111 17.40 11.52 -36.56
C THR A 111 16.18 10.72 -37.01
N GLY A 112 16.20 10.24 -38.24
CA GLY A 112 15.24 9.25 -38.75
C GLY A 112 15.72 7.82 -38.58
N ASP A 113 17.01 7.62 -38.28
CA ASP A 113 17.61 6.30 -38.09
C ASP A 113 17.37 5.80 -36.66
N PRO A 114 16.59 4.71 -36.46
CA PRO A 114 16.37 4.14 -35.14
C PRO A 114 17.67 3.75 -34.42
N ALA A 115 18.71 3.30 -35.13
CA ALA A 115 19.95 2.85 -34.52
C ALA A 115 20.73 3.98 -33.82
N LEU A 116 20.43 5.24 -34.15
CA LEU A 116 21.06 6.42 -33.56
C LEU A 116 20.24 7.03 -32.41
N MET A 117 18.98 6.60 -32.22
CA MET A 117 18.07 7.18 -31.23
C MET A 117 18.46 6.79 -29.80
N ARG A 118 18.42 7.75 -28.87
CA ARG A 118 18.73 7.51 -27.45
C ARG A 118 17.87 6.42 -26.83
N VAL A 119 16.58 6.41 -27.14
CA VAL A 119 15.64 5.39 -26.62
C VAL A 119 16.09 3.97 -26.94
N ASN A 120 16.64 3.72 -28.13
CA ASN A 120 17.09 2.38 -28.51
C ASN A 120 18.38 1.99 -27.78
N HIS A 121 19.31 2.91 -27.58
CA HIS A 121 20.47 2.67 -26.73
C HIS A 121 20.07 2.40 -25.26
N ALA A 122 19.09 3.13 -24.74
CA ALA A 122 18.55 2.90 -23.40
C ALA A 122 17.91 1.52 -23.27
N LYS A 123 17.07 1.12 -24.23
CA LYS A 123 16.47 -0.22 -24.28
C LYS A 123 17.53 -1.32 -24.28
N GLU A 124 18.54 -1.22 -25.16
CA GLU A 124 19.62 -2.21 -25.22
C GLU A 124 20.44 -2.31 -23.93
N ALA A 125 20.70 -1.18 -23.27
CA ALA A 125 21.42 -1.17 -22.01
C ALA A 125 20.59 -1.80 -20.87
N VAL A 126 19.28 -1.53 -20.84
CA VAL A 126 18.35 -2.19 -19.90
C VAL A 126 18.31 -3.70 -20.15
N ARG A 127 18.22 -4.16 -21.41
CA ARG A 127 18.31 -5.61 -21.71
C ARG A 127 19.61 -6.23 -21.20
N SER A 128 20.72 -5.51 -21.38
CA SER A 128 22.04 -5.96 -20.89
C SER A 128 22.07 -6.03 -19.36
N PHE A 129 21.46 -5.06 -18.68
CA PHE A 129 21.30 -5.06 -17.23
C PHE A 129 20.47 -6.26 -16.75
N LEU A 130 19.28 -6.49 -17.33
CA LEU A 130 18.41 -7.61 -16.98
C LEU A 130 19.13 -8.96 -17.12
N THR A 131 19.96 -9.10 -18.16
CA THR A 131 20.77 -10.30 -18.40
C THR A 131 21.90 -10.46 -17.38
N SER A 132 22.45 -9.35 -16.88
CA SER A 132 23.52 -9.35 -15.87
C SER A 132 23.03 -9.66 -14.45
N MET A 133 21.73 -9.51 -14.19
CA MET A 133 21.14 -9.79 -12.88
C MET A 133 21.02 -11.30 -12.63
N THR A 134 22.01 -11.87 -11.95
CA THR A 134 22.07 -13.31 -11.63
C THR A 134 21.41 -13.68 -10.31
N GLY A 135 21.03 -12.71 -9.47
CA GLY A 135 20.38 -12.93 -8.19
C GLY A 135 18.98 -13.55 -8.34
N PRO A 136 18.70 -14.74 -7.77
CA PRO A 136 17.39 -15.36 -7.88
C PRO A 136 16.31 -14.63 -7.06
N ALA A 137 16.70 -13.93 -6.00
CA ALA A 137 15.80 -13.14 -5.15
C ALA A 137 15.54 -11.72 -5.69
N ASP A 138 16.30 -11.27 -6.70
CA ASP A 138 16.14 -9.95 -7.27
C ASP A 138 14.79 -9.80 -7.97
N ARG A 139 14.17 -8.64 -7.77
CA ARG A 139 12.91 -8.24 -8.38
C ARG A 139 13.17 -7.00 -9.22
N VAL A 140 12.61 -6.96 -10.42
CA VAL A 140 12.75 -5.83 -11.33
C VAL A 140 11.39 -5.47 -11.90
N GLY A 141 11.06 -4.18 -11.83
CA GLY A 141 9.93 -3.57 -12.48
C GLY A 141 10.38 -2.58 -13.55
N LEU A 142 9.43 -2.15 -14.38
CA LEU A 142 9.66 -1.17 -15.43
C LEU A 142 8.51 -0.17 -15.47
N ALA A 143 8.88 1.10 -15.54
CA ALA A 143 7.99 2.20 -15.81
C ALA A 143 8.59 3.10 -16.89
N SER A 144 7.73 3.76 -17.64
CA SER A 144 8.11 4.82 -18.57
C SER A 144 7.46 6.12 -18.12
N TYR A 145 8.11 7.25 -18.39
CA TYR A 145 7.52 8.54 -18.13
C TYR A 145 7.72 9.54 -19.26
N ASN A 146 6.77 10.46 -19.39
CA ASN A 146 6.82 11.62 -20.26
C ASN A 146 5.94 12.71 -19.63
N THR A 147 4.90 13.22 -20.30
CA THR A 147 3.79 13.90 -19.64
C THR A 147 3.12 13.02 -18.57
N PHE A 148 3.00 11.72 -18.80
CA PHE A 148 2.34 10.78 -17.89
C PHE A 148 3.33 9.80 -17.29
N TYR A 149 3.05 9.36 -16.07
CA TYR A 149 3.71 8.20 -15.48
C TYR A 149 2.96 6.93 -15.87
N ARG A 150 3.67 5.96 -16.44
CA ARG A 150 3.09 4.64 -16.79
C ARG A 150 3.93 3.52 -16.18
N GLY A 151 3.38 2.86 -15.15
CA GLY A 151 3.90 1.59 -14.65
C GLY A 151 3.60 0.48 -15.65
N LEU A 152 4.63 -0.05 -16.31
CA LEU A 152 4.48 -1.07 -17.36
C LEU A 152 4.48 -2.48 -16.76
N VAL A 153 5.38 -2.71 -15.81
CA VAL A 153 5.52 -3.99 -15.09
C VAL A 153 5.87 -3.69 -13.65
N ALA A 154 5.01 -4.13 -12.71
CA ALA A 154 5.30 -4.05 -11.29
C ALA A 154 6.52 -4.92 -10.92
N PRO A 155 7.33 -4.55 -9.91
CA PRO A 155 8.53 -5.30 -9.54
C PRO A 155 8.28 -6.77 -9.22
N GLY A 156 8.90 -7.66 -10.01
CA GLY A 156 8.78 -9.11 -9.87
C GLY A 156 10.02 -9.84 -10.40
N GLN A 157 10.00 -11.18 -10.38
CA GLN A 157 11.14 -12.00 -10.83
C GLN A 157 11.10 -12.32 -12.34
N ASP A 158 9.98 -11.99 -13.02
CA ASP A 158 9.78 -12.27 -14.44
C ASP A 158 10.46 -11.20 -15.32
N ARG A 159 11.74 -11.46 -15.63
CA ARG A 159 12.58 -10.60 -16.46
C ARG A 159 12.15 -10.59 -17.94
N GLU A 160 11.50 -11.66 -18.40
CA GLU A 160 11.01 -11.75 -19.78
C GLU A 160 9.83 -10.80 -19.98
N ARG A 161 8.92 -10.72 -19.01
CA ARG A 161 7.82 -9.74 -19.02
C ARG A 161 8.35 -8.30 -19.07
N VAL A 162 9.39 -7.99 -18.31
CA VAL A 162 10.05 -6.67 -18.37
C VAL A 162 10.66 -6.42 -19.74
N THR A 163 11.34 -7.42 -20.32
CA THR A 163 11.93 -7.31 -21.67
C THR A 163 10.85 -7.09 -22.73
N GLY A 164 9.72 -7.81 -22.68
CA GLY A 164 8.61 -7.60 -23.62
C GLY A 164 7.96 -6.22 -23.49
N ALA A 165 7.76 -5.74 -22.25
CA ALA A 165 7.21 -4.40 -22.00
C ALA A 165 8.15 -3.28 -22.48
N LEU A 166 9.46 -3.47 -22.36
CA LEU A 166 10.48 -2.55 -22.86
C LEU A 166 10.40 -2.37 -24.39
N GLU A 167 10.14 -3.45 -25.12
CA GLU A 167 9.97 -3.38 -26.58
C GLU A 167 8.74 -2.56 -26.96
N GLY A 168 7.67 -2.64 -26.17
CA GLY A 168 6.42 -1.91 -26.38
C GLY A 168 6.50 -0.39 -26.17
N ILE A 169 7.62 0.15 -25.66
CA ILE A 169 7.79 1.61 -25.52
C ILE A 169 7.98 2.23 -26.90
N THR A 170 6.99 2.98 -27.37
CA THR A 170 7.01 3.68 -28.66
C THR A 170 6.97 5.19 -28.49
N ARG A 171 7.24 5.91 -29.59
CA ARG A 171 7.23 7.37 -29.61
C ARG A 171 5.89 7.90 -29.12
N PRO A 172 5.88 8.83 -28.14
CA PRO A 172 4.64 9.44 -27.70
C PRO A 172 4.07 10.37 -28.77
N GLU A 173 2.79 10.65 -28.66
CA GLU A 173 2.17 11.75 -29.41
C GLU A 173 2.79 13.10 -29.01
N PRO A 174 2.79 14.12 -29.89
CA PRO A 174 3.39 15.43 -29.59
C PRO A 174 2.87 16.08 -28.31
N GLU A 175 1.61 15.84 -27.97
CA GLU A 175 0.96 16.37 -26.76
C GLU A 175 1.40 15.65 -25.47
N GLU A 176 2.00 14.47 -25.59
CA GLU A 176 2.53 13.67 -24.49
C GLU A 176 4.07 13.73 -24.40
N ALA A 177 4.73 14.50 -25.28
CA ALA A 177 6.18 14.50 -25.44
C ALA A 177 6.96 15.37 -24.42
N TYR A 178 6.33 15.74 -23.29
CA TYR A 178 6.93 16.53 -22.21
C TYR A 178 7.65 15.62 -21.19
N THR A 179 8.24 16.22 -20.16
CA THR A 179 9.10 15.51 -19.19
C THR A 179 8.67 15.84 -17.75
N GLU A 180 7.65 15.16 -17.23
CA GLU A 180 7.17 15.29 -15.84
C GLU A 180 8.03 14.45 -14.87
N LEU A 181 9.32 14.74 -14.80
CA LEU A 181 10.32 13.99 -14.05
C LEU A 181 9.99 13.90 -12.55
N TYR A 182 9.67 15.03 -11.91
CA TYR A 182 9.44 15.05 -10.46
C TYR A 182 8.12 14.35 -10.09
N ALA A 183 7.05 14.59 -10.85
CA ALA A 183 5.78 13.91 -10.66
C ALA A 183 5.94 12.39 -10.82
N SER A 184 6.67 11.97 -11.85
CA SER A 184 6.91 10.56 -12.16
C SER A 184 7.70 9.85 -11.07
N LEU A 185 8.74 10.48 -10.51
CA LEU A 185 9.46 9.92 -9.37
C LEU A 185 8.58 9.83 -8.11
N THR A 186 7.73 10.82 -7.84
CA THR A 186 6.78 10.75 -6.72
C THR A 186 5.78 9.61 -6.90
N LEU A 187 5.32 9.34 -8.13
CA LEU A 187 4.38 8.26 -8.42
C LEU A 187 5.05 6.89 -8.41
N ALA A 188 6.31 6.79 -8.86
CA ALA A 188 7.10 5.57 -8.91
C ALA A 188 7.25 4.86 -7.55
N VAL A 189 7.20 5.62 -6.45
CA VAL A 189 7.21 5.10 -5.09
C VAL A 189 6.09 4.06 -4.85
N ARG A 190 4.92 4.23 -5.51
CA ARG A 190 3.77 3.34 -5.36
C ARG A 190 4.02 1.92 -5.85
N GLU A 191 4.95 1.74 -6.80
CA GLU A 191 5.33 0.42 -7.33
C GLU A 191 6.01 -0.47 -6.27
N PHE A 192 6.47 0.14 -5.17
CA PHE A 192 7.10 -0.56 -4.06
C PHE A 192 6.12 -0.88 -2.92
N ALA A 193 4.83 -0.65 -3.10
CA ALA A 193 3.83 -0.95 -2.08
C ALA A 193 3.92 -2.43 -1.64
N GLY A 194 4.16 -2.64 -0.34
CA GLY A 194 4.33 -3.98 0.23
C GLY A 194 5.68 -4.64 -0.01
N ALA A 195 6.57 -4.04 -0.80
CA ALA A 195 7.95 -4.50 -0.95
C ALA A 195 8.73 -4.24 0.34
N ARG A 196 9.48 -5.24 0.78
CA ARG A 196 10.37 -5.19 1.96
C ARG A 196 11.81 -5.32 1.52
N GLY A 197 12.71 -4.89 2.38
CA GLY A 197 14.14 -5.06 2.15
C GLY A 197 14.73 -3.93 1.30
N ARG A 198 15.73 -4.25 0.48
CA ARG A 198 16.44 -3.25 -0.32
C ARG A 198 15.61 -2.81 -1.53
N LYS A 199 15.35 -1.50 -1.63
CA LYS A 199 14.51 -0.87 -2.67
C LYS A 199 15.24 0.26 -3.38
N ALA A 200 15.37 0.16 -4.70
CA ALA A 200 16.07 1.14 -5.51
C ALA A 200 15.29 1.49 -6.78
N VAL A 201 15.17 2.79 -7.06
CA VAL A 201 14.74 3.32 -8.35
C VAL A 201 15.98 3.65 -9.16
N ILE A 202 16.05 3.18 -10.41
CA ILE A 202 17.06 3.63 -11.37
C ILE A 202 16.33 4.41 -12.45
N ILE A 203 16.51 5.74 -12.43
CA ILE A 203 15.89 6.64 -13.41
C ILE A 203 16.88 7.05 -14.48
N LEU A 204 16.48 6.90 -15.74
CA LEU A 204 17.22 7.36 -16.90
C LEU A 204 16.52 8.59 -17.48
N SER A 205 17.24 9.71 -17.56
CA SER A 205 16.75 10.99 -18.11
C SER A 205 17.74 11.54 -19.13
N ASP A 206 17.27 12.10 -20.24
CA ASP A 206 18.12 12.80 -21.23
C ASP A 206 18.07 14.34 -21.13
N GLY A 207 17.29 14.88 -20.18
CA GLY A 207 17.05 16.30 -20.07
C GLY A 207 16.59 16.81 -18.70
N GLU A 208 16.18 18.08 -18.68
CA GLU A 208 15.63 18.76 -17.50
C GLU A 208 14.16 18.42 -17.30
N ASN A 209 13.66 18.56 -16.07
CA ASN A 209 12.24 18.50 -15.80
C ASN A 209 11.51 19.60 -16.60
N PHE A 210 10.57 19.19 -17.46
CA PHE A 210 9.87 20.06 -18.39
C PHE A 210 8.35 19.84 -18.29
N PRO A 211 7.70 20.38 -17.23
CA PRO A 211 6.29 20.09 -16.93
C PRO A 211 5.34 20.56 -18.03
N TYR A 212 4.33 19.74 -18.30
CA TYR A 212 3.30 20.01 -19.32
C TYR A 212 2.55 21.30 -19.02
N ALA A 213 2.10 21.49 -17.77
CA ALA A 213 1.24 22.63 -17.44
C ALA A 213 1.96 23.98 -17.57
N GLN A 214 3.28 24.02 -17.33
CA GLN A 214 4.09 25.23 -17.49
C GLN A 214 4.38 25.55 -18.95
N HIS A 215 4.61 24.53 -19.78
CA HIS A 215 5.12 24.73 -21.15
C HIS A 215 4.03 24.68 -22.23
N SER A 216 2.93 23.96 -21.99
CA SER A 216 1.78 23.93 -22.91
C SER A 216 0.79 25.09 -22.67
N GLY A 217 0.83 25.72 -21.49
CA GLY A 217 -0.14 26.70 -21.04
C GLY A 217 -1.54 26.13 -20.74
N LYS A 218 -1.69 24.80 -20.76
CA LYS A 218 -2.94 24.08 -20.48
C LYS A 218 -2.86 23.31 -19.16
N PRO A 219 -3.97 23.13 -18.43
CA PRO A 219 -3.96 22.28 -17.24
C PRO A 219 -3.60 20.83 -17.61
N HIS A 220 -2.74 20.21 -16.80
CA HIS A 220 -2.40 18.79 -16.96
C HIS A 220 -3.65 17.92 -16.82
N PRO A 221 -3.86 16.87 -17.66
CA PRO A 221 -5.06 16.04 -17.60
C PRO A 221 -5.32 15.39 -16.24
N GLU A 222 -4.27 14.82 -15.62
CA GLU A 222 -4.32 14.23 -14.27
C GLU A 222 -4.14 15.25 -13.13
N PHE A 223 -3.04 16.02 -13.13
CA PHE A 223 -2.68 16.88 -12.00
C PHE A 223 -3.25 18.31 -12.05
N LYS A 224 -4.00 18.65 -13.11
CA LYS A 224 -4.55 19.99 -13.35
C LYS A 224 -3.45 21.05 -13.32
N ASN A 225 -3.51 22.00 -12.38
CA ASN A 225 -2.54 23.09 -12.25
C ASN A 225 -1.42 22.79 -11.25
N LYS A 226 -1.37 21.56 -10.70
CA LYS A 226 -0.32 21.19 -9.75
C LYS A 226 1.02 21.07 -10.49
N ILE A 227 2.01 21.81 -10.02
CA ILE A 227 3.41 21.64 -10.41
C ILE A 227 4.13 20.96 -9.26
N PHE A 228 4.81 19.85 -9.55
CA PHE A 228 5.58 19.12 -8.56
C PHE A 228 6.92 19.79 -8.32
N ALA A 229 7.30 19.96 -7.05
CA ALA A 229 8.64 20.41 -6.67
C ALA A 229 9.61 19.24 -6.54
N HIS A 230 10.91 19.48 -6.76
CA HIS A 230 11.96 18.46 -6.60
C HIS A 230 12.05 17.86 -5.19
N THR A 231 11.51 18.53 -4.17
CA THR A 231 11.46 18.03 -2.78
C THR A 231 10.36 17.00 -2.54
N GLU A 232 9.32 16.94 -3.39
CA GLU A 232 8.24 15.96 -3.28
C GLU A 232 8.72 14.51 -3.51
N PRO A 233 9.47 14.17 -4.59
CA PRO A 233 10.00 12.82 -4.75
C PRO A 233 11.01 12.45 -3.66
N ILE A 234 11.81 13.40 -3.15
CA ILE A 234 12.72 13.16 -2.01
C ILE A 234 11.92 12.67 -0.82
N ARG A 235 10.91 13.44 -0.41
CA ARG A 235 10.06 13.09 0.73
C ARG A 235 9.39 11.74 0.55
N ALA A 236 8.76 11.49 -0.60
CA ALA A 236 8.06 10.24 -0.88
C ALA A 236 9.01 9.03 -0.83
N CYS A 237 10.23 9.16 -1.38
CA CYS A 237 11.22 8.10 -1.33
C CYS A 237 11.74 7.87 0.10
N LEU A 238 11.97 8.93 0.88
CA LEU A 238 12.45 8.81 2.26
C LEU A 238 11.41 8.17 3.20
N GLU A 239 10.14 8.50 3.04
CA GLU A 239 9.03 7.92 3.84
C GLU A 239 8.91 6.41 3.59
N GLU A 240 9.12 5.96 2.35
CA GLU A 240 9.10 4.54 1.99
C GLU A 240 10.45 3.85 2.10
N GLY A 241 11.55 4.56 2.41
CA GLY A 241 12.89 3.97 2.43
C GLY A 241 13.32 3.45 1.04
N ILE A 242 13.26 4.30 0.03
CA ILE A 242 13.66 4.01 -1.36
C ILE A 242 14.86 4.89 -1.73
N THR A 243 15.85 4.29 -2.38
CA THR A 243 17.02 5.00 -2.91
C THR A 243 16.85 5.32 -4.39
N VAL A 244 17.16 6.54 -4.84
CA VAL A 244 17.11 6.92 -6.25
C VAL A 244 18.52 6.99 -6.84
N TYR A 245 18.79 6.22 -7.88
CA TYR A 245 19.97 6.34 -8.72
C TYR A 245 19.57 7.03 -10.03
N ALA A 246 20.19 8.17 -10.31
CA ALA A 246 19.92 8.93 -11.52
C ALA A 246 20.99 8.68 -12.57
N VAL A 247 20.56 8.45 -13.80
CA VAL A 247 21.45 8.26 -14.95
C VAL A 247 21.12 9.32 -16.00
N ASN A 248 22.03 10.27 -16.17
CA ASN A 248 21.93 11.26 -17.22
C ASN A 248 22.42 10.64 -18.53
N PHE A 249 21.54 10.60 -19.52
CA PHE A 249 21.79 10.00 -20.82
C PHE A 249 21.53 11.01 -21.95
N GLY A 250 22.26 12.13 -21.91
CA GLY A 250 22.10 13.21 -22.87
C GLY A 250 23.05 14.38 -22.63
N PRO A 251 23.09 15.35 -23.55
CA PRO A 251 23.88 16.57 -23.38
C PRO A 251 23.30 17.50 -22.30
N THR A 252 22.01 17.39 -22.04
CA THR A 252 21.25 18.21 -21.09
C THR A 252 21.03 17.43 -19.80
N ARG A 253 21.00 18.12 -18.65
CA ARG A 253 20.87 17.49 -17.33
C ARG A 253 20.05 18.34 -16.39
N ASP A 254 19.11 17.74 -15.67
CA ASP A 254 18.38 18.42 -14.61
C ASP A 254 19.29 18.73 -13.41
N ARG A 255 19.32 19.99 -12.99
CA ARG A 255 20.15 20.44 -11.85
C ARG A 255 19.71 19.84 -10.51
N ARG A 256 18.42 19.55 -10.34
CA ARG A 256 17.84 19.06 -9.07
C ARG A 256 17.71 17.55 -9.00
N LEU A 257 17.85 16.84 -10.11
CA LEU A 257 17.91 15.37 -10.11
C LEU A 257 19.08 14.85 -9.26
N ARG A 258 20.18 15.61 -9.20
CA ARG A 258 21.29 15.33 -8.26
C ARG A 258 20.86 15.43 -6.80
N ASP A 259 20.14 16.48 -6.44
CA ASP A 259 19.63 16.69 -5.08
C ASP A 259 18.73 15.49 -4.70
N ILE A 260 17.85 15.05 -5.61
CA ILE A 260 16.98 13.89 -5.39
C ILE A 260 17.77 12.60 -5.15
N ALA A 261 18.73 12.29 -6.03
CA ALA A 261 19.53 11.08 -5.91
C ALA A 261 20.36 11.06 -4.62
N VAL A 262 21.06 12.17 -4.32
CA VAL A 262 21.95 12.26 -3.14
C VAL A 262 21.15 12.25 -1.84
N GLU A 263 20.07 13.02 -1.73
CA GLU A 263 19.28 13.09 -0.50
C GLU A 263 18.54 11.79 -0.20
N THR A 264 18.19 11.00 -1.22
CA THR A 264 17.62 9.64 -1.07
C THR A 264 18.70 8.56 -0.81
N GLY A 265 19.98 8.92 -0.84
CA GLY A 265 21.12 8.06 -0.53
C GLY A 265 21.72 7.33 -1.72
N GLY A 266 21.28 7.67 -2.93
CA GLY A 266 21.82 7.14 -4.17
C GLY A 266 22.87 8.07 -4.75
N GLN A 267 23.09 7.92 -6.06
CA GLN A 267 24.15 8.61 -6.79
C GLN A 267 23.67 9.01 -8.18
N VAL A 268 24.36 9.99 -8.75
CA VAL A 268 24.17 10.39 -10.15
C VAL A 268 25.30 9.79 -10.97
N PHE A 269 24.92 9.22 -12.11
CA PHE A 269 25.83 8.71 -13.11
C PHE A 269 25.59 9.44 -14.43
N ASP A 270 26.67 9.60 -15.18
CA ASP A 270 26.61 10.10 -16.55
C ASP A 270 26.96 8.95 -17.50
N ALA A 271 26.23 8.86 -18.61
CA ALA A 271 26.53 7.94 -19.68
C ALA A 271 26.34 8.65 -21.03
N SER A 272 27.34 8.52 -21.91
CA SER A 272 27.34 9.16 -23.23
C SER A 272 27.09 8.17 -24.36
N ASN A 273 27.06 6.87 -24.08
CA ASN A 273 26.83 5.81 -25.05
C ASN A 273 26.32 4.53 -24.38
N ARG A 274 25.94 3.55 -25.20
CA ARG A 274 25.43 2.23 -24.76
C ARG A 274 26.37 1.51 -23.80
N GLY A 275 27.67 1.47 -24.11
CA GLY A 275 28.66 0.73 -23.32
C GLY A 275 28.84 1.31 -21.92
N GLU A 276 28.94 2.64 -21.84
CA GLU A 276 28.97 3.37 -20.57
C GLU A 276 27.68 3.15 -19.77
N LEU A 277 26.52 3.21 -20.42
CA LEU A 277 25.23 3.02 -19.76
C LEU A 277 25.08 1.61 -19.17
N ALA A 278 25.46 0.58 -19.92
CA ALA A 278 25.51 -0.79 -19.41
C ALA A 278 26.48 -0.93 -18.23
N GLY A 279 27.63 -0.23 -18.28
CA GLY A 279 28.60 -0.17 -17.19
C GLY A 279 28.07 0.54 -15.94
N VAL A 280 27.25 1.58 -16.09
CA VAL A 280 26.56 2.25 -14.97
C VAL A 280 25.62 1.29 -14.27
N TYR A 281 24.74 0.62 -15.03
CA TYR A 281 23.79 -0.33 -14.46
C TYR A 281 24.47 -1.47 -13.69
N ARG A 282 25.55 -2.03 -14.24
CA ARG A 282 26.34 -3.05 -13.55
C ARG A 282 26.96 -2.53 -12.24
N ARG A 283 27.56 -1.33 -12.27
CA ARG A 283 28.13 -0.72 -11.05
C ARG A 283 27.08 -0.48 -9.98
N ILE A 284 25.87 -0.03 -10.35
CA ILE A 284 24.76 0.14 -9.40
C ILE A 284 24.42 -1.21 -8.76
N HIS A 285 24.26 -2.27 -9.57
CA HIS A 285 23.96 -3.60 -9.02
C HIS A 285 25.05 -4.10 -8.07
N GLU A 286 26.33 -4.03 -8.48
CA GLU A 286 27.46 -4.47 -7.67
C GLU A 286 27.56 -3.69 -6.34
N GLN A 287 27.35 -2.37 -6.38
CA GLN A 287 27.36 -1.55 -5.17
C GLN A 287 26.21 -1.92 -4.24
N VAL A 288 24.99 -2.00 -4.75
CA VAL A 288 23.79 -2.30 -3.93
C VAL A 288 23.84 -3.73 -3.38
N ALA A 289 24.34 -4.68 -4.15
CA ALA A 289 24.49 -6.07 -3.73
C ALA A 289 25.52 -6.23 -2.58
N ALA A 290 26.55 -5.38 -2.57
CA ALA A 290 27.62 -5.40 -1.56
C ALA A 290 27.28 -4.61 -0.28
N GLU A 291 26.15 -3.93 -0.22
CA GLU A 291 25.75 -3.17 0.97
C GLU A 291 25.55 -4.07 2.19
N TYR A 292 25.92 -3.55 3.36
CA TYR A 292 25.69 -4.17 4.66
C TYR A 292 24.31 -3.77 5.17
N ARG A 293 23.58 -4.69 5.81
CA ARG A 293 22.36 -4.38 6.57
C ARG A 293 22.65 -4.40 8.06
N LEU A 294 22.49 -3.24 8.70
CA LEU A 294 22.57 -3.07 10.15
C LEU A 294 21.15 -2.88 10.67
N THR A 295 20.65 -3.80 11.49
CA THR A 295 19.37 -3.63 12.18
C THR A 295 19.62 -3.20 13.61
N TYR A 296 18.88 -2.20 14.06
CA TYR A 296 18.92 -1.79 15.46
C TYR A 296 17.54 -1.43 16.00
N ARG A 297 17.43 -1.38 17.32
CA ARG A 297 16.23 -0.92 18.01
C ARG A 297 16.26 0.61 18.16
N ALA A 298 15.33 1.29 17.51
CA ALA A 298 15.23 2.74 17.56
C ALA A 298 14.81 3.23 18.95
N GLY A 299 15.30 4.39 19.38
CA GLY A 299 14.89 5.02 20.63
C GLY A 299 13.42 5.45 20.61
N MET A 300 12.79 5.59 21.79
CA MET A 300 11.37 6.00 21.91
C MET A 300 11.18 7.52 22.00
N GLN A 301 12.23 8.31 21.79
CA GLN A 301 12.12 9.77 21.81
C GLN A 301 11.16 10.23 20.70
N PRO A 302 10.15 11.06 21.02
CA PRO A 302 9.19 11.54 20.03
C PRO A 302 9.84 12.60 19.15
N ALA A 303 9.77 12.39 17.83
CA ALA A 303 10.20 13.34 16.81
C ALA A 303 9.43 13.06 15.51
N GLU A 304 9.33 14.04 14.62
CA GLU A 304 8.85 13.80 13.25
C GLU A 304 9.94 13.10 12.42
N ARG A 305 11.20 13.50 12.63
CA ARG A 305 12.39 12.97 11.97
C ARG A 305 13.39 12.54 13.00
N LYS A 306 14.02 11.39 12.78
CA LYS A 306 15.16 10.91 13.57
C LYS A 306 16.39 10.85 12.69
N PHE A 307 17.49 11.34 13.22
CA PHE A 307 18.77 11.37 12.57
C PHE A 307 19.58 10.14 12.97
N VAL A 308 20.17 9.49 12.00
CA VAL A 308 21.00 8.31 12.17
C VAL A 308 22.37 8.61 11.59
N ARG A 309 23.41 8.39 12.39
CA ARG A 309 24.80 8.46 11.98
C ARG A 309 25.41 7.07 12.07
N VAL A 310 26.01 6.62 10.98
CA VAL A 310 26.80 5.40 10.94
C VAL A 310 28.26 5.80 10.81
N ARG A 311 29.13 5.18 11.60
CA ARG A 311 30.58 5.27 11.47
C ARG A 311 31.13 3.90 11.17
N ALA A 312 32.01 3.81 10.17
CA ALA A 312 32.74 2.60 9.83
C ALA A 312 34.24 2.84 9.98
N ALA A 313 34.98 1.85 10.43
CA ALA A 313 36.44 1.90 10.54
C ALA A 313 37.11 0.67 9.92
N GLN A 314 38.17 0.88 9.14
CA GLN A 314 38.97 -0.18 8.54
C GLN A 314 40.43 0.25 8.40
N GLY A 315 41.37 -0.57 8.87
CA GLY A 315 42.81 -0.39 8.57
C GLY A 315 43.38 0.99 8.92
N GLY A 316 42.90 1.62 10.00
CA GLY A 316 43.30 2.96 10.44
C GLY A 316 42.52 4.12 9.79
N GLY A 317 41.72 3.87 8.75
CA GLY A 317 40.78 4.82 8.17
C GLY A 317 39.40 4.72 8.84
N ALA A 318 38.70 5.85 8.95
CA ALA A 318 37.32 5.89 9.43
C ALA A 318 36.50 6.88 8.60
N ALA A 319 35.25 6.53 8.32
CA ALA A 319 34.29 7.38 7.64
C ALA A 319 32.96 7.37 8.38
N GLU A 320 32.20 8.44 8.21
CA GLU A 320 30.87 8.58 8.79
C GLU A 320 29.86 9.11 7.76
N ALA A 321 28.61 8.70 7.92
CA ALA A 321 27.50 9.14 7.10
C ALA A 321 26.30 9.40 8.02
N THR A 322 25.66 10.57 7.86
CA THR A 322 24.49 10.95 8.63
C THR A 322 23.31 11.20 7.69
N ARG A 323 22.15 10.63 7.99
CA ARG A 323 20.87 10.92 7.31
C ARG A 323 19.74 10.91 8.33
N PHE A 324 18.51 11.11 7.88
CA PHE A 324 17.33 11.00 8.74
C PHE A 324 16.27 10.11 8.10
N TYR A 325 15.36 9.62 8.93
CA TYR A 325 14.14 8.94 8.51
C TYR A 325 12.94 9.54 9.25
N PHE A 326 11.75 9.40 8.67
CA PHE A 326 10.53 9.85 9.32
C PHE A 326 10.11 8.83 10.37
N SER A 327 10.02 9.25 11.64
CA SER A 327 9.51 8.39 12.70
C SER A 327 8.01 8.64 12.86
N THR A 328 7.19 7.75 12.32
CA THR A 328 5.76 7.71 12.64
C THR A 328 5.63 7.40 14.13
N THR A 329 5.29 8.42 14.90
CA THR A 329 5.01 8.33 16.32
C THR A 329 3.61 7.75 16.53
N VAL A 330 3.34 7.22 17.72
CA VAL A 330 2.10 6.52 18.08
C VAL A 330 0.88 7.38 17.70
N PHE A 331 -0.06 6.81 16.92
CA PHE A 331 -1.21 7.52 16.31
C PHE A 331 -0.89 8.61 15.28
N GLY A 332 0.31 8.61 14.68
CA GLY A 332 0.70 9.56 13.64
C GLY A 332 0.95 10.98 14.16
N LEU A 333 1.05 11.18 15.48
CA LEU A 333 1.28 12.48 16.10
C LEU A 333 2.58 12.45 16.91
N PRO A 334 3.52 13.40 16.67
CA PRO A 334 4.77 13.52 17.44
C PRO A 334 4.49 14.14 18.82
N LEU A 335 3.81 13.39 19.68
CA LEU A 335 3.43 13.86 21.01
C LEU A 335 4.53 13.55 22.02
N GLY A 336 5.06 14.60 22.65
CA GLY A 336 5.99 14.53 23.79
C GLY A 336 5.38 13.91 25.04
N SER A 337 4.05 13.94 25.18
CA SER A 337 3.31 13.37 26.28
C SER A 337 1.91 12.93 25.84
N LEU A 338 1.45 11.79 26.37
CA LEU A 338 0.07 11.31 26.18
C LEU A 338 -0.84 12.14 27.10
N SER A 339 -1.49 13.17 26.55
CA SER A 339 -2.54 13.88 27.26
C SER A 339 -3.72 12.94 27.49
N TRP A 340 -4.32 12.99 28.69
CA TRP A 340 -5.54 12.25 29.03
C TRP A 340 -6.70 12.55 28.06
N LEU A 341 -6.62 13.68 27.34
CA LEU A 341 -7.54 14.06 26.27
C LEU A 341 -7.61 13.01 25.14
N LEU A 342 -6.56 12.23 24.91
CA LEU A 342 -6.56 11.14 23.91
C LEU A 342 -7.49 9.98 24.30
N LEU A 343 -7.92 9.89 25.56
CA LEU A 343 -8.88 8.90 26.04
C LEU A 343 -10.34 9.35 25.84
N VAL A 344 -10.58 10.64 25.57
CA VAL A 344 -11.93 11.19 25.40
C VAL A 344 -12.70 10.53 24.25
N PRO A 345 -12.13 10.30 23.04
CA PRO A 345 -12.84 9.61 21.96
C PRO A 345 -13.24 8.17 22.35
N PHE A 346 -12.38 7.46 23.08
CA PHE A 346 -12.66 6.10 23.56
C PHE A 346 -13.76 6.08 24.63
N LEU A 347 -13.75 7.06 25.55
CA LEU A 347 -14.83 7.24 26.52
C LEU A 347 -16.16 7.58 25.84
N LEU A 348 -16.16 8.48 24.87
CA LEU A 348 -17.35 8.85 24.10
C LEU A 348 -17.89 7.66 23.29
N ALA A 349 -17.01 6.86 22.67
CA ALA A 349 -17.40 5.63 21.99
C ALA A 349 -18.02 4.61 22.95
N GLY A 350 -17.41 4.41 24.13
CA GLY A 350 -17.94 3.54 25.17
C GLY A 350 -19.31 4.00 25.68
N LEU A 351 -19.48 5.31 25.91
CA LEU A 351 -20.76 5.91 26.28
C LEU A 351 -21.81 5.79 25.18
N GLY A 352 -21.41 5.91 23.91
CA GLY A 352 -22.28 5.71 22.75
C GLY A 352 -22.80 4.28 22.69
N VAL A 353 -21.91 3.28 22.80
CA VAL A 353 -22.28 1.86 22.85
C VAL A 353 -23.21 1.60 24.04
N TRP A 354 -22.85 2.06 25.23
CA TRP A 354 -23.71 1.95 26.41
C TRP A 354 -25.09 2.59 26.19
N GLY A 355 -25.15 3.77 25.57
CA GLY A 355 -26.39 4.43 25.18
C GLY A 355 -27.24 3.57 24.24
N THR A 356 -26.64 2.95 23.23
CA THR A 356 -27.38 2.05 22.32
C THR A 356 -27.95 0.82 23.04
N THR A 357 -27.29 0.30 24.08
CA THR A 357 -27.85 -0.80 24.89
C THR A 357 -29.06 -0.39 25.75
N ARG A 358 -29.23 0.91 26.00
CA ARG A 358 -30.38 1.46 26.76
C ARG A 358 -31.57 1.81 25.87
N LEU A 359 -31.38 1.88 24.56
CA LEU A 359 -32.46 2.09 23.61
C LEU A 359 -33.22 0.76 23.44
N ARG A 360 -34.31 0.60 24.19
CA ARG A 360 -35.33 -0.42 23.86
C ARG A 360 -36.00 0.02 22.56
N LEU A 361 -35.74 -0.68 21.47
CA LEU A 361 -36.58 -0.63 20.28
C LEU A 361 -37.94 -1.24 20.62
N GLU A 362 -38.83 -0.43 21.18
CA GLU A 362 -40.23 -0.80 21.37
C GLU A 362 -40.87 -0.96 20.00
N SER A 363 -41.11 -2.21 19.61
CA SER A 363 -42.00 -2.53 18.50
C SER A 363 -43.42 -2.15 18.92
N ARG A 364 -44.07 -1.26 18.16
CA ARG A 364 -45.45 -0.88 18.45
C ARG A 364 -46.37 -2.11 18.23
N PRO A 365 -47.21 -2.49 19.20
CA PRO A 365 -48.14 -3.61 19.01
C PRO A 365 -49.06 -3.32 17.82
N GLY A 366 -49.08 -4.24 16.87
CA GLY A 366 -49.94 -4.17 15.68
C GLY A 366 -51.34 -4.70 15.96
N PRO A 367 -52.32 -4.50 15.05
CA PRO A 367 -53.59 -5.20 15.14
C PRO A 367 -53.38 -6.71 14.96
N ALA A 368 -54.17 -7.54 15.65
CA ALA A 368 -54.17 -8.98 15.47
C ALA A 368 -54.37 -9.33 13.98
N ARG A 369 -53.66 -10.34 13.48
CA ARG A 369 -53.65 -10.69 12.06
C ARG A 369 -53.53 -12.19 11.84
N LEU A 370 -54.02 -12.62 10.69
CA LEU A 370 -53.77 -13.96 10.15
C LEU A 370 -52.73 -13.85 9.05
N GLU A 371 -51.63 -14.57 9.19
CA GLU A 371 -50.55 -14.62 8.21
C GLU A 371 -50.51 -15.99 7.53
N VAL A 372 -50.70 -16.01 6.21
CA VAL A 372 -50.58 -17.21 5.39
C VAL A 372 -49.11 -17.44 5.08
N LEU A 373 -48.49 -18.41 5.75
CA LEU A 373 -47.07 -18.72 5.55
C LEU A 373 -46.83 -19.45 4.23
N HIS A 374 -47.64 -20.46 3.94
CA HIS A 374 -47.50 -21.28 2.75
C HIS A 374 -48.78 -22.04 2.42
N THR A 375 -49.02 -22.27 1.13
CA THR A 375 -50.12 -23.11 0.63
C THR A 375 -49.54 -24.32 -0.10
N ARG A 376 -49.81 -25.54 0.37
CA ARG A 376 -49.32 -26.77 -0.28
C ARG A 376 -50.04 -27.05 -1.60
N VAL A 377 -51.28 -26.59 -1.72
CA VAL A 377 -52.12 -26.72 -2.90
C VAL A 377 -52.83 -25.38 -3.12
N GLY A 378 -52.69 -24.80 -4.31
CA GLY A 378 -53.31 -23.52 -4.64
C GLY A 378 -52.54 -22.28 -4.17
N SER A 379 -53.19 -21.11 -4.26
CA SER A 379 -52.66 -19.81 -3.82
C SER A 379 -53.67 -19.04 -2.96
N ALA A 380 -53.17 -18.28 -2.00
CA ALA A 380 -53.99 -17.43 -1.13
C ALA A 380 -54.08 -16.00 -1.69
N SER A 381 -55.26 -15.37 -1.58
CA SER A 381 -55.50 -14.00 -2.04
C SER A 381 -54.71 -12.93 -1.28
N THR A 382 -54.39 -13.19 -0.01
CA THR A 382 -53.71 -12.23 0.89
C THR A 382 -52.71 -12.96 1.78
N ARG A 383 -51.47 -12.47 1.87
CA ARG A 383 -50.43 -13.05 2.75
C ARG A 383 -50.59 -12.69 4.22
N ALA A 384 -51.08 -11.49 4.53
CA ALA A 384 -51.37 -11.07 5.90
C ALA A 384 -52.67 -10.25 5.94
N LEU A 385 -53.64 -10.69 6.73
CA LEU A 385 -54.93 -10.03 6.87
C LEU A 385 -55.11 -9.55 8.33
N PRO A 386 -55.24 -8.23 8.58
CA PRO A 386 -55.59 -7.73 9.91
C PRO A 386 -57.04 -8.08 10.26
N LEU A 387 -57.24 -8.60 11.46
CA LEU A 387 -58.54 -8.96 12.01
C LEU A 387 -59.21 -7.72 12.60
N ALA A 388 -59.82 -6.89 11.75
CA ALA A 388 -60.49 -5.66 12.16
C ALA A 388 -62.02 -5.83 12.37
N GLY A 389 -62.60 -6.93 11.89
CA GLY A 389 -64.05 -7.19 11.91
C GLY A 389 -64.49 -8.22 12.96
N ALA A 390 -65.80 -8.31 13.18
CA ALA A 390 -66.39 -9.29 14.11
C ALA A 390 -66.33 -10.75 13.58
N LYS A 391 -66.25 -10.91 12.26
CA LYS A 391 -66.21 -12.19 11.54
C LYS A 391 -65.16 -12.09 10.44
N THR A 392 -64.30 -13.10 10.32
CA THR A 392 -63.36 -13.26 9.21
C THR A 392 -63.49 -14.66 8.65
N VAL A 393 -63.82 -14.78 7.37
CA VAL A 393 -64.10 -16.05 6.69
C VAL A 393 -62.89 -16.51 5.87
N ILE A 394 -62.55 -17.78 6.01
CA ILE A 394 -61.50 -18.47 5.27
C ILE A 394 -62.18 -19.55 4.41
N GLY A 395 -61.98 -19.53 3.10
CA GLY A 395 -62.65 -20.49 2.21
C GLY A 395 -62.23 -20.39 0.76
N GLY A 396 -62.85 -21.21 -0.09
CA GLY A 396 -62.60 -21.23 -1.53
C GLY A 396 -63.49 -20.30 -2.34
N SER A 397 -64.46 -19.64 -1.71
CA SER A 397 -65.37 -18.70 -2.38
C SER A 397 -64.71 -17.33 -2.57
N PRO A 398 -64.95 -16.63 -3.69
CA PRO A 398 -64.54 -15.22 -3.87
C PRO A 398 -65.14 -14.25 -2.83
N LYS A 399 -66.11 -14.70 -2.04
CA LYS A 399 -66.72 -13.93 -0.94
C LYS A 399 -66.01 -14.10 0.41
N ALA A 400 -64.99 -14.96 0.50
CA ALA A 400 -64.22 -15.17 1.73
C ALA A 400 -63.13 -14.10 1.90
N ASP A 401 -62.90 -13.65 3.13
CA ASP A 401 -61.87 -12.65 3.45
C ASP A 401 -60.45 -13.16 3.18
N ILE A 402 -60.21 -14.45 3.45
CA ILE A 402 -59.03 -15.18 2.96
C ILE A 402 -59.53 -16.24 1.97
N THR A 403 -59.30 -15.98 0.68
CA THR A 403 -59.67 -16.92 -0.38
C THR A 403 -58.51 -17.85 -0.70
N ILE A 404 -58.73 -19.17 -0.58
CA ILE A 404 -57.79 -20.22 -0.97
C ILE A 404 -58.23 -20.76 -2.34
N VAL A 405 -57.51 -20.37 -3.39
CA VAL A 405 -57.85 -20.72 -4.78
C VAL A 405 -57.15 -22.01 -5.18
N GLY A 406 -57.87 -22.96 -5.78
CA GLY A 406 -57.27 -24.17 -6.37
C GLY A 406 -57.08 -25.34 -5.41
N ALA A 407 -57.62 -25.28 -4.19
CA ALA A 407 -57.63 -26.38 -3.23
C ALA A 407 -58.98 -27.13 -3.26
N PRO A 408 -59.07 -28.34 -3.86
CA PRO A 408 -60.35 -29.02 -4.10
C PRO A 408 -61.10 -29.48 -2.83
N GLY A 409 -60.42 -29.50 -1.67
CA GLY A 409 -61.01 -29.84 -0.37
C GLY A 409 -61.53 -28.64 0.44
N VAL A 410 -61.36 -27.41 -0.04
CA VAL A 410 -61.79 -26.19 0.68
C VAL A 410 -63.21 -25.81 0.28
N GLN A 411 -64.09 -25.67 1.27
CA GLN A 411 -65.49 -25.28 1.05
C GLN A 411 -65.59 -23.78 0.81
N GLY A 412 -66.73 -23.32 0.26
CA GLY A 412 -66.96 -21.89 0.02
C GLY A 412 -66.74 -21.01 1.27
N GLU A 413 -67.29 -21.44 2.42
CA GLU A 413 -66.97 -20.93 3.76
C GLU A 413 -66.43 -22.10 4.60
N HIS A 414 -65.11 -22.34 4.60
CA HIS A 414 -64.54 -23.54 5.22
C HIS A 414 -64.21 -23.34 6.70
N ALA A 415 -63.74 -22.15 7.08
CA ALA A 415 -63.49 -21.79 8.47
C ALA A 415 -63.86 -20.32 8.70
N THR A 416 -64.24 -19.97 9.92
CA THR A 416 -64.54 -18.59 10.31
C THR A 416 -63.86 -18.28 11.62
N VAL A 417 -63.11 -17.19 11.66
CA VAL A 417 -62.58 -16.59 12.89
C VAL A 417 -63.58 -15.56 13.40
N LEU A 418 -64.04 -15.74 14.63
CA LEU A 418 -65.01 -14.88 15.30
C LEU A 418 -64.30 -14.10 16.42
N PHE A 419 -64.53 -12.80 16.48
CA PHE A 419 -64.07 -11.97 17.59
C PHE A 419 -65.11 -11.95 18.70
N ASP A 420 -64.70 -12.29 19.92
CA ASP A 420 -65.54 -12.17 21.11
C ASP A 420 -65.24 -10.85 21.85
N PRO A 421 -66.17 -9.87 21.84
CA PRO A 421 -65.97 -8.58 22.48
C PRO A 421 -65.87 -8.65 24.01
N LYS A 422 -66.41 -9.72 24.65
CA LYS A 422 -66.37 -9.86 26.11
C LYS A 422 -65.00 -10.34 26.59
N THR A 423 -64.40 -11.29 25.88
CA THR A 423 -63.11 -11.88 26.25
C THR A 423 -61.93 -11.29 25.47
N ARG A 424 -62.20 -10.36 24.53
CA ARG A 424 -61.22 -9.80 23.57
C ARG A 424 -60.38 -10.88 22.90
N GLY A 425 -60.97 -12.04 22.64
CA GLY A 425 -60.32 -13.21 22.08
C GLY A 425 -60.88 -13.57 20.72
N TYR A 426 -60.10 -14.34 19.95
CA TYR A 426 -60.50 -14.86 18.66
C TYR A 426 -60.79 -16.35 18.78
N THR A 427 -61.87 -16.82 18.18
CA THR A 427 -62.23 -18.24 18.14
C THR A 427 -62.39 -18.66 16.70
N ILE A 428 -61.69 -19.70 16.28
CA ILE A 428 -61.91 -20.32 14.98
C ILE A 428 -63.02 -21.36 15.08
N VAL A 429 -63.95 -21.33 14.13
CA VAL A 429 -65.04 -22.29 13.97
C VAL A 429 -64.95 -22.88 12.57
N GLY A 430 -64.83 -24.19 12.48
CA GLY A 430 -64.72 -24.93 11.22
C GLY A 430 -66.09 -25.34 10.67
N GLY A 431 -66.35 -25.00 9.41
CA GLY A 431 -67.42 -25.62 8.60
C GLY A 431 -66.95 -26.92 7.91
N GLY A 432 -65.63 -27.08 7.72
CA GLY A 432 -64.96 -28.29 7.21
C GLY A 432 -63.84 -28.82 8.10
N ASP A 433 -62.99 -29.70 7.56
CA ASP A 433 -61.84 -30.30 8.26
C ASP A 433 -60.73 -29.27 8.48
N ILE A 434 -60.69 -28.68 9.68
CA ILE A 434 -59.65 -27.74 10.11
C ILE A 434 -58.78 -28.37 11.20
N THR A 435 -57.49 -28.03 11.20
CA THR A 435 -56.61 -28.35 12.33
C THR A 435 -55.99 -27.10 12.93
N VAL A 436 -55.81 -27.09 14.25
CA VAL A 436 -55.05 -26.06 14.97
C VAL A 436 -53.96 -26.74 15.76
N ASN A 437 -52.70 -26.40 15.49
CA ASN A 437 -51.50 -27.07 16.00
C ASN A 437 -51.55 -28.59 15.77
N ASN A 438 -51.84 -29.00 14.53
CA ASN A 438 -51.95 -30.40 14.09
C ASN A 438 -53.04 -31.23 14.80
N ARG A 439 -54.01 -30.59 15.47
CA ARG A 439 -55.15 -31.28 16.08
C ARG A 439 -56.45 -30.89 15.37
N PRO A 440 -57.28 -31.84 14.93
CA PRO A 440 -58.57 -31.53 14.31
C PRO A 440 -59.51 -30.91 15.34
N VAL A 441 -60.13 -29.78 14.97
CA VAL A 441 -61.03 -29.04 15.86
C VAL A 441 -62.28 -28.59 15.12
N LYS A 442 -63.43 -28.55 15.79
CA LYS A 442 -64.66 -27.91 15.26
C LYS A 442 -64.76 -26.45 15.68
N SER A 443 -64.29 -26.15 16.89
CA SER A 443 -64.19 -24.80 17.44
C SER A 443 -63.04 -24.75 18.43
N ARG A 444 -62.21 -23.70 18.38
CA ARG A 444 -61.11 -23.48 19.33
C ARG A 444 -60.80 -21.99 19.48
N ARG A 445 -60.56 -21.56 20.72
CA ARG A 445 -60.02 -20.22 21.00
C ARG A 445 -58.55 -20.17 20.56
N LEU A 446 -58.19 -19.15 19.80
CA LEU A 446 -56.86 -18.95 19.25
C LEU A 446 -55.95 -18.24 20.26
N GLU A 447 -54.72 -18.70 20.35
CA GLU A 447 -53.60 -18.10 21.09
C GLU A 447 -52.52 -17.65 20.12
N ALA A 448 -51.77 -16.61 20.46
CA ALA A 448 -50.69 -16.10 19.60
C ALA A 448 -49.69 -17.22 19.27
N GLY A 449 -49.37 -17.36 17.98
CA GLY A 449 -48.53 -18.45 17.47
C GLY A 449 -49.29 -19.73 17.08
N ASP A 450 -50.62 -19.79 17.27
CA ASP A 450 -51.42 -20.92 16.80
C ASP A 450 -51.34 -21.06 15.27
N VAL A 451 -51.05 -22.29 14.83
CA VAL A 451 -50.95 -22.67 13.42
C VAL A 451 -52.24 -23.37 13.00
N ILE A 452 -52.98 -22.75 12.10
CA ILE A 452 -54.22 -23.21 11.53
C ILE A 452 -53.93 -23.82 10.14
N ASP A 453 -54.34 -25.06 9.91
CA ASP A 453 -54.34 -25.68 8.57
C ASP A 453 -55.78 -25.74 8.04
N VAL A 454 -56.00 -25.10 6.89
CA VAL A 454 -57.26 -25.14 6.14
C VAL A 454 -56.98 -25.67 4.74
N GLY A 455 -57.32 -26.95 4.50
CA GLY A 455 -57.18 -27.59 3.19
C GLY A 455 -55.77 -27.51 2.58
N GLY A 456 -54.73 -27.53 3.42
CA GLY A 456 -53.31 -27.44 3.00
C GLY A 456 -52.73 -26.03 3.00
N ALA A 457 -53.50 -25.01 3.37
CA ALA A 457 -53.01 -23.66 3.64
C ALA A 457 -52.61 -23.53 5.12
N THR A 458 -51.35 -23.22 5.38
CA THR A 458 -50.82 -22.98 6.74
C THR A 458 -50.92 -21.50 7.07
N ILE A 459 -51.76 -21.19 8.06
CA ILE A 459 -52.08 -19.84 8.51
C ILE A 459 -51.68 -19.71 9.97
N VAL A 460 -50.96 -18.65 10.33
CA VAL A 460 -50.57 -18.38 11.72
C VAL A 460 -51.39 -17.22 12.26
N PHE A 461 -51.90 -17.38 13.47
CA PHE A 461 -52.56 -16.33 14.21
C PHE A 461 -51.55 -15.56 15.07
N ASP A 462 -51.52 -14.25 14.88
CA ASP A 462 -50.73 -13.29 15.66
C ASP A 462 -51.71 -12.36 16.37
N ASP A 463 -51.68 -12.31 17.71
CA ASP A 463 -52.60 -11.48 18.50
C ASP A 463 -52.19 -9.99 18.53
N GLY A 464 -51.08 -9.65 17.87
CA GLY A 464 -50.56 -8.30 17.75
C GLY A 464 -49.83 -7.80 19.01
N LYS A 465 -49.73 -8.63 20.05
CA LYS A 465 -48.96 -8.33 21.26
C LYS A 465 -47.57 -8.90 21.10
N THR A 466 -46.60 -8.05 20.82
CA THR A 466 -45.18 -8.43 20.95
C THR A 466 -44.85 -8.73 22.41
N GLU A 467 -44.32 -9.93 22.68
CA GLU A 467 -43.60 -10.23 23.93
C GLU A 467 -42.34 -9.37 24.10
#